data_AF-A0A699WX27-F1
#
_entry.id   AF-A0A699WX27-F1
#
_cell.length_a   1.000
_cell.length_b   1.000
_cell.length_c   1.000
_cell.angle_alpha   90.00
_cell.angle_beta   90.00
_cell.angle_gamma   90.00
#
_symmetry.space_group_name_H-M   'P 1'
#
loop_
_entity.id
_entity.type
_entity.pdbx_description
1 polymer ?
#
loop_
_entity_poly.entity_id
_entity_poly.type
_entity_poly.pdbx_seq_one_letter_code
_entity_poly.pdbx_strand_id
1 'polypeptide(L)'
;MVSQFETRLFINGKFVDASTPARFSCWNPSNDALLTDQLHEATKEDVDAAVAAARAAFPGWAATRTSRRRDILLKFADLIEAHAEEIATLEV
;
A
#
# COMPACT_ATOMS: atom_id res chain seq x y z
N MET A 1 21.38 -4.36 -2.84
CA MET A 1 20.61 -5.39 -3.57
C MET A 1 19.17 -5.01 -3.34
N VAL A 2 18.48 -4.46 -4.34
CA VAL A 2 17.16 -3.85 -4.15
C VAL A 2 16.20 -4.96 -3.73
N SER A 3 15.59 -4.81 -2.54
CA SER A 3 14.56 -5.71 -2.05
C SER A 3 13.41 -5.74 -3.06
N GLN A 4 12.87 -6.93 -3.33
CA GLN A 4 11.70 -7.08 -4.18
C GLN A 4 10.50 -6.53 -3.41
N PHE A 5 10.09 -5.30 -3.70
CA PHE A 5 8.94 -4.66 -3.07
C PHE A 5 7.66 -4.96 -3.84
N GLU A 6 6.54 -5.02 -3.13
CA GLU A 6 5.24 -5.36 -3.68
C GLU A 6 4.73 -4.24 -4.60
N THR A 7 4.26 -4.59 -5.80
CA THR A 7 3.90 -3.65 -6.86
C THR A 7 2.41 -3.66 -7.23
N ARG A 8 1.64 -4.58 -6.62
CA ARG A 8 0.19 -4.72 -6.80
C ARG A 8 -0.60 -3.71 -5.98
N LEU A 9 -1.89 -3.58 -6.30
CA LEU A 9 -2.83 -2.76 -5.53
C LEU A 9 -3.14 -3.45 -4.20
N PHE A 10 -3.37 -2.69 -3.13
CA PHE A 10 -3.82 -3.25 -1.85
C PHE A 10 -5.28 -2.88 -1.57
N ILE A 11 -6.20 -3.83 -1.81
CA ILE A 11 -7.65 -3.62 -1.70
C ILE A 11 -8.25 -4.71 -0.81
N ASN A 12 -9.10 -4.30 0.15
CA ASN A 12 -9.79 -5.20 1.08
C ASN A 12 -8.85 -6.16 1.84
N GLY A 13 -7.70 -5.64 2.28
CA GLY A 13 -6.71 -6.39 3.07
C GLY A 13 -5.87 -7.38 2.26
N LYS A 14 -5.83 -7.27 0.92
CA LYS A 14 -5.09 -8.18 0.04
C LYS A 14 -4.38 -7.42 -1.08
N PHE A 15 -3.25 -7.97 -1.51
CA PHE A 15 -2.63 -7.58 -2.78
C PHE A 15 -3.41 -8.18 -3.95
N VAL A 16 -3.81 -7.34 -4.89
CA VAL A 16 -4.61 -7.71 -6.06
C VAL A 16 -4.02 -7.09 -7.32
N ASP A 17 -4.14 -7.81 -8.43
CA ASP A 17 -3.79 -7.26 -9.72
C ASP A 17 -4.72 -6.08 -10.07
N ALA A 18 -4.24 -5.16 -10.90
CA ALA A 18 -5.11 -4.12 -11.43
C ALA A 18 -6.07 -4.77 -12.43
N SER A 19 -7.20 -4.13 -12.65
CA SER A 19 -8.23 -4.57 -13.60
C SER A 19 -7.70 -4.71 -15.04
N THR A 20 -6.56 -4.09 -15.34
CA THR A 20 -5.86 -4.20 -16.63
C THR A 20 -4.41 -4.65 -16.44
N PRO A 21 -3.76 -5.20 -17.49
CA PRO A 21 -2.34 -5.54 -17.44
C PRO A 21 -1.42 -4.31 -17.52
N ALA A 22 -1.94 -3.08 -17.54
CA ALA A 22 -1.13 -1.87 -17.64
C ALA A 22 -0.19 -1.72 -16.43
N ARG A 23 1.05 -1.31 -16.70
CA ARG A 23 2.09 -1.09 -15.71
C ARG A 23 2.81 0.23 -16.00
N PHE A 24 3.35 0.86 -14.96
CA PHE A 24 4.20 2.04 -15.12
C PHE A 24 5.53 1.89 -14.38
N SER A 25 6.51 2.68 -14.81
CA SER A 25 7.87 2.64 -14.28
C SER A 25 8.07 3.61 -13.12
N CYS A 26 8.82 3.16 -12.12
CA CYS A 26 9.36 3.97 -11.04
C CYS A 26 10.87 4.13 -11.23
N TRP A 27 11.35 5.36 -11.09
CA TRP A 27 12.73 5.75 -11.35
C TRP A 27 13.31 6.38 -10.10
N ASN A 28 14.58 6.12 -9.85
CA ASN A 28 15.33 6.81 -8.80
C ASN A 28 15.63 8.25 -9.26
N PRO A 29 15.18 9.29 -8.54
CA PRO A 29 15.35 10.67 -8.96
C PRO A 29 16.79 11.20 -8.83
N SER A 30 17.66 10.50 -8.09
CA SER A 30 19.05 10.93 -7.87
C SER A 30 20.00 10.59 -9.03
N ASN A 31 19.66 9.59 -9.84
CA ASN A 31 20.54 9.04 -10.88
C ASN A 31 19.82 8.45 -12.09
N ASP A 32 18.51 8.65 -12.21
CA ASP A 32 17.63 8.12 -13.27
C ASP A 32 17.65 6.59 -13.43
N ALA A 33 18.11 5.85 -12.42
CA ALA A 33 18.10 4.39 -12.47
C ALA A 33 16.67 3.85 -12.37
N LEU A 34 16.31 2.88 -13.22
CA LEU A 34 15.02 2.18 -13.14
C LEU A 34 14.96 1.34 -11.85
N LEU A 35 13.96 1.60 -11.00
CA LEU A 35 13.69 0.80 -9.80
C LEU A 35 12.80 -0.40 -10.15
N THR A 36 11.72 -0.15 -10.88
CA THR A 36 10.81 -1.19 -11.38
C THR A 36 9.99 -0.64 -12.54
N ASP A 37 9.60 -1.50 -13.48
CA ASP A 37 8.62 -1.23 -14.55
C ASP A 37 7.31 -2.01 -14.34
N GLN A 38 7.12 -2.59 -13.15
CA GLN A 38 6.02 -3.51 -12.82
C GLN A 38 4.99 -2.93 -11.85
N LEU A 39 4.91 -1.60 -11.64
CA LEU A 39 3.86 -1.01 -10.80
C LEU A 39 2.52 -1.09 -11.48
N HIS A 40 1.53 -1.61 -10.77
CA HIS A 40 0.17 -1.76 -11.28
C HIS A 40 -0.49 -0.40 -11.49
N GLU A 41 -0.92 -0.13 -12.72
CA GLU A 41 -1.65 1.09 -13.05
C GLU A 41 -3.14 0.88 -12.75
N ALA A 42 -3.61 1.49 -11.66
CA ALA A 42 -5.02 1.39 -11.27
C ALA A 42 -5.92 2.15 -12.25
N THR A 43 -7.04 1.53 -12.62
CA THR A 43 -8.07 2.20 -13.42
C THR A 43 -9.21 2.72 -12.54
N LYS A 44 -10.22 3.31 -13.19
CA LYS A 44 -11.47 3.68 -12.53
C LYS A 44 -12.14 2.50 -11.82
N GLU A 45 -12.14 1.31 -12.43
CA GLU A 45 -12.76 0.11 -11.88
C GLU A 45 -12.07 -0.34 -10.58
N ASP A 46 -10.74 -0.25 -10.53
CA ASP A 46 -9.96 -0.56 -9.33
C ASP A 46 -10.26 0.43 -8.20
N VAL A 47 -10.38 1.72 -8.53
CA VAL A 47 -10.79 2.76 -7.58
C VAL A 47 -12.22 2.50 -7.07
N ASP A 48 -13.15 2.18 -7.95
CA ASP A 48 -14.54 1.87 -7.56
C ASP A 48 -14.59 0.63 -6.64
N ALA A 49 -13.77 -0.39 -6.90
CA ALA A 49 -13.63 -1.57 -6.04
C ALA A 49 -13.04 -1.22 -4.66
N ALA A 50 -12.00 -0.38 -4.62
CA ALA A 50 -11.41 0.09 -3.37
C ALA A 50 -12.42 0.90 -2.52
N VAL A 51 -13.19 1.78 -3.17
CA VAL A 51 -14.24 2.57 -2.51
C VAL A 51 -15.35 1.67 -1.99
N ALA A 52 -15.80 0.67 -2.76
CA ALA A 52 -16.81 -0.28 -2.33
C ALA A 52 -16.35 -1.08 -1.09
N ALA A 53 -15.10 -1.57 -1.10
CA ALA A 53 -14.51 -2.26 0.04
C ALA A 53 -14.43 -1.37 1.29
N ALA A 54 -13.95 -0.12 1.13
CA ALA A 54 -13.88 0.84 2.23
C ALA A 54 -15.27 1.16 2.81
N ARG A 55 -16.29 1.34 1.95
CA ARG A 55 -17.68 1.56 2.38
C ARG A 55 -18.25 0.36 3.15
N ALA A 56 -17.96 -0.86 2.71
CA ALA A 56 -18.39 -2.07 3.40
C ALA A 56 -17.72 -2.23 4.78
N ALA A 57 -16.43 -1.87 4.89
CA ALA A 57 -15.69 -1.93 6.15
C ALA A 57 -16.08 -0.83 7.16
N PHE A 58 -16.53 0.32 6.66
CA PHE A 58 -16.74 1.53 7.48
C PHE A 58 -17.66 1.33 8.69
N PRO A 59 -18.86 0.69 8.60
CA PRO A 59 -19.72 0.51 9.76
C PRO A 59 -19.04 -0.27 10.90
N GLY A 60 -18.33 -1.35 10.58
CA GLY A 60 -17.60 -2.16 11.56
C GLY A 60 -16.40 -1.42 12.16
N TRP A 61 -15.66 -0.69 11.33
CA TRP A 61 -14.55 0.13 11.81
C TRP A 61 -15.02 1.29 12.69
N ALA A 62 -16.09 1.98 12.30
CA ALA A 62 -16.69 3.08 13.05
C ALA A 62 -17.21 2.62 14.42
N ALA A 63 -17.80 1.41 14.48
CA ALA A 63 -18.27 0.79 15.72
C ALA A 63 -17.13 0.26 16.62
N THR A 64 -15.89 0.17 16.11
CA THR A 64 -14.75 -0.32 16.91
C THR A 64 -14.43 0.66 18.04
N ARG A 65 -14.25 0.17 19.26
CA ARG A 65 -13.93 1.01 20.44
C ARG A 65 -12.70 1.89 20.18
N THR A 66 -12.73 3.13 20.67
CA THR A 66 -11.64 4.10 20.53
C THR A 66 -10.29 3.55 21.03
N SER A 67 -10.29 2.86 22.18
CA SER A 67 -9.10 2.20 22.72
C SER A 67 -8.54 1.15 21.76
N ARG A 68 -9.40 0.33 21.15
CA ARG A 68 -8.96 -0.68 20.18
C ARG A 68 -8.35 -0.03 18.94
N ARG A 69 -8.92 1.05 18.43
CA ARG A 69 -8.34 1.79 17.30
C ARG A 69 -6.98 2.39 17.65
N ARG A 70 -6.83 2.95 18.86
CA ARG A 70 -5.53 3.41 19.38
C ARG A 70 -4.52 2.26 19.40
N ASP A 71 -4.89 1.11 19.94
CA ASP A 71 -3.96 -0.03 20.06
C ASP A 71 -3.52 -0.56 18.68
N ILE A 72 -4.41 -0.51 17.68
CA ILE A 72 -4.06 -0.84 16.28
C ILE A 72 -3.05 0.17 15.71
N LEU A 73 -3.27 1.48 15.92
CA LEU A 73 -2.36 2.52 15.45
C LEU A 73 -0.99 2.48 16.15
N LEU A 74 -0.97 2.20 17.45
CA LEU A 74 0.29 2.01 18.19
C LEU A 74 1.03 0.79 17.67
N LYS A 75 0.34 -0.32 17.42
CA LYS A 75 0.99 -1.50 16.83
C LYS A 75 1.54 -1.22 15.44
N PHE A 76 0.87 -0.38 14.64
CA PHE A 76 1.37 0.06 13.35
C PHE A 76 2.64 0.90 13.49
N ALA A 77 2.68 1.83 14.45
CA ALA A 77 3.90 2.60 14.76
C ALA A 77 5.06 1.68 15.17
N ASP A 78 4.83 0.72 16.07
CA ASP A 78 5.85 -0.25 16.47
C ASP A 78 6.42 -1.03 15.26
N LEU A 79 5.56 -1.35 14.28
CA LEU A 79 5.98 -2.04 13.06
C LEU A 79 6.78 -1.12 12.13
N ILE A 80 6.41 0.15 12.01
CA ILE A 80 7.23 1.12 11.25
C ILE A 80 8.62 1.24 11.88
N GLU A 81 8.70 1.40 13.20
CA GLU A 81 9.98 1.52 13.92
C GLU A 81 10.84 0.26 13.75
N ALA A 82 10.22 -0.92 13.85
CA ALA A 82 10.91 -2.20 13.67
C ALA A 82 11.48 -2.38 12.24
N HIS A 83 10.90 -1.71 11.24
CA HIS A 83 11.32 -1.77 9.83
C HIS A 83 11.91 -0.45 9.33
N ALA A 84 12.35 0.44 10.22
CA ALA A 84 12.72 1.81 9.88
C ALA A 84 13.89 1.90 8.88
N GLU A 85 14.90 1.02 8.99
CA GLU A 85 16.05 1.01 8.07
C GLU A 85 15.65 0.59 6.65
N GLU A 86 14.76 -0.40 6.53
CA GLU A 86 14.21 -0.84 5.24
C GLU A 86 13.38 0.27 4.59
N ILE A 87 12.47 0.88 5.36
CA ILE A 87 11.63 1.99 4.88
C ILE A 87 12.49 3.20 4.48
N ALA A 88 13.48 3.56 5.29
CA ALA A 88 14.39 4.67 5.00
C ALA A 88 15.21 4.43 3.73
N THR A 89 15.53 3.18 3.40
CA THR A 89 16.23 2.84 2.15
C THR A 89 15.31 2.99 0.92
N LEU A 90 13.99 2.83 1.08
CA LEU A 90 13.02 2.90 -0.01
C LEU A 90 12.56 4.33 -0.34
N GLU A 91 12.58 5.25 0.63
CA GLU A 91 12.06 6.62 0.47
C GLU A 91 13.05 7.59 -0.24
N VAL A 92 14.31 7.17 -0.44
CA VAL A 92 15.43 8.00 -0.92
C VAL A 92 15.72 7.79 -2.40
#